data_AF-A0AA89BKF9-F1
#
_entry.id   AF-A0AA89BKF9-F1
#
_cell.length_a   1.000
_cell.length_b   1.000
_cell.length_c   1.000
_cell.angle_alpha   90.00
_cell.angle_beta   90.00
_cell.angle_gamma   90.00
#
_symmetry.space_group_name_H-M   'P 1'
#
loop_
_entity.id
_entity.type
_entity.pdbx_description
1 polymer ?
#
loop_
_entity_poly.entity_id
_entity_poly.type
_entity_poly.pdbx_seq_one_letter_code
_entity_poly.pdbx_strand_id
1 'polypeptide(L)'
;MVSHAHIVSWLLVLVIIQLEAWPCNDKSTPYNDDGNGDMVFLDRHRLRCFSKGMARFQLDLKIGEIKYEYFCCKLPKKTTQFSFKTFFTDDGNGHVAYLDRQTVNCGNKAVITGFNLQRNVQGNRVRYNVICREFVNVSYLKCYSSATSWQAEQNGHVHALTKHNVKCSSGYFINKFSLQRNALYQLRYQYRCCKP
;
A
#
# COMPACT_ATOMS: atom_id res chain seq x y z
N MET A 1 -62.97 -16.93 25.28
CA MET A 1 -62.38 -15.80 24.54
C MET A 1 -61.57 -14.96 25.52
N VAL A 2 -60.26 -15.21 25.59
CA VAL A 2 -59.23 -14.48 26.35
C VAL A 2 -57.95 -14.73 25.52
N SER A 3 -57.49 -13.76 24.73
CA SER A 3 -56.53 -12.67 25.03
C SER A 3 -55.14 -13.01 24.53
N HIS A 4 -54.58 -12.02 23.85
CA HIS A 4 -53.33 -11.98 23.10
C HIS A 4 -52.08 -12.05 23.99
N ALA A 5 -50.97 -12.33 23.30
CA ALA A 5 -49.60 -11.89 23.59
C ALA A 5 -48.69 -12.83 24.39
N HIS A 6 -48.19 -13.88 23.73
CA HIS A 6 -46.91 -14.52 24.10
C HIS A 6 -46.17 -15.01 22.86
N ILE A 7 -45.85 -14.13 21.91
CA ILE A 7 -44.88 -14.46 20.86
C ILE A 7 -44.04 -13.20 20.61
N VAL A 8 -42.74 -13.39 20.40
CA VAL A 8 -41.73 -12.38 20.05
C VAL A 8 -41.08 -11.65 21.23
N SER A 9 -40.39 -12.38 22.12
CA SER A 9 -39.49 -11.76 23.13
C SER A 9 -38.09 -12.40 23.22
N TRP A 10 -37.63 -13.12 22.20
CA TRP A 10 -36.27 -13.72 22.20
C TRP A 10 -35.55 -13.68 20.83
N LEU A 11 -35.88 -12.73 19.96
CA LEU A 11 -35.24 -12.60 18.62
C LEU A 11 -34.60 -11.23 18.33
N LEU A 12 -34.44 -10.37 19.35
CA LEU A 12 -33.96 -8.98 19.16
C LEU A 12 -32.60 -8.67 19.80
N VAL A 13 -31.81 -9.68 20.18
CA VAL A 13 -30.41 -9.47 20.64
C VAL A 13 -29.45 -10.44 19.95
N LEU A 14 -29.57 -10.58 18.63
CA LEU A 14 -28.37 -10.75 17.81
C LEU A 14 -28.05 -9.36 17.28
N VAL A 15 -27.39 -8.60 18.15
CA VAL A 15 -26.69 -7.37 17.80
C VAL A 15 -25.92 -7.68 16.52
N ILE A 16 -26.37 -7.06 15.44
CA ILE A 16 -25.66 -6.98 14.18
C ILE A 16 -24.37 -6.22 14.51
N ILE A 17 -23.36 -6.93 15.01
CA ILE A 17 -21.97 -6.52 14.83
C ILE A 17 -21.67 -6.83 13.37
N GLN A 18 -22.31 -6.08 12.47
CA GLN A 18 -21.76 -5.86 11.16
C GLN A 18 -20.56 -4.97 11.43
N LEU A 19 -19.47 -5.61 11.85
CA LEU A 19 -18.14 -5.08 11.79
C LEU A 19 -18.09 -4.46 10.39
N GLU A 20 -18.00 -3.14 10.31
CA GLU A 20 -17.87 -2.45 9.04
C GLU A 20 -16.48 -2.79 8.46
N ALA A 21 -16.31 -4.04 8.04
CA ALA A 21 -15.23 -4.46 7.20
C ALA A 21 -15.51 -3.78 5.87
N TRP A 22 -14.75 -2.73 5.59
CA TRP A 22 -14.86 -2.06 4.31
C TRP A 22 -14.59 -3.08 3.21
N PRO A 23 -15.44 -3.19 2.18
CA PRO A 23 -15.30 -4.25 1.19
C PRO A 23 -13.98 -4.08 0.47
N CYS A 24 -13.06 -5.00 0.77
CA CYS A 24 -11.71 -5.07 0.25
C CYS A 24 -11.59 -6.29 -0.66
N ASN A 25 -10.81 -6.15 -1.72
CA ASN A 25 -10.46 -7.26 -2.58
C ASN A 25 -8.95 -7.42 -2.60
N ASP A 26 -8.51 -8.67 -2.50
CA ASP A 26 -7.13 -9.03 -2.74
C ASP A 26 -6.81 -8.89 -4.23
N LYS A 27 -5.64 -8.35 -4.53
CA LYS A 27 -5.08 -8.27 -5.86
C LYS A 27 -3.61 -8.64 -5.79
N SER A 28 -3.10 -9.09 -6.93
CA SER A 28 -1.68 -9.24 -7.13
C SER A 28 -1.28 -8.73 -8.51
N THR A 29 -0.01 -8.43 -8.67
CA THR A 29 0.60 -8.47 -10.00
C THR A 29 0.87 -9.92 -10.38
N PRO A 30 1.03 -10.25 -11.67
CA PRO A 30 1.64 -11.52 -12.06
C PRO A 30 3.02 -11.65 -11.42
N TYR A 31 3.47 -12.91 -11.28
CA TYR A 31 4.88 -13.17 -11.05
C TYR A 31 5.71 -12.73 -12.25
N ASN A 32 6.91 -12.24 -11.98
CA ASN A 32 7.93 -11.93 -12.96
C ASN A 32 9.30 -12.19 -12.36
N ASP A 33 10.32 -12.25 -13.21
CA ASP A 33 11.71 -12.42 -12.85
C ASP A 33 12.12 -11.49 -11.69
N ASP A 34 12.86 -12.02 -10.72
CA ASP A 34 13.37 -11.27 -9.58
C ASP A 34 14.71 -10.56 -9.83
N GLY A 35 15.26 -10.72 -11.03
CA GLY A 35 16.52 -10.12 -11.45
C GLY A 35 17.71 -10.61 -10.66
N ASN A 36 17.67 -11.83 -10.11
CA ASN A 36 18.64 -12.35 -9.15
C ASN A 36 18.78 -11.42 -7.92
N GLY A 37 17.67 -10.80 -7.54
CA GLY A 37 17.57 -9.87 -6.42
C GLY A 37 17.84 -8.40 -6.76
N ASP A 38 17.96 -8.01 -8.03
CA ASP A 38 18.08 -6.62 -8.44
C ASP A 38 16.76 -5.84 -8.23
N MET A 39 16.81 -4.76 -7.44
CA MET A 39 15.67 -3.89 -7.14
C MET A 39 15.01 -3.29 -8.38
N VAL A 40 15.72 -3.11 -9.49
CA VAL A 40 15.13 -2.47 -10.67
C VAL A 40 14.00 -3.30 -11.29
N PHE A 41 13.96 -4.62 -11.05
CA PHE A 41 12.90 -5.51 -11.55
C PHE A 41 11.53 -5.23 -10.91
N LEU A 42 11.47 -4.41 -9.86
CA LEU A 42 10.20 -3.86 -9.37
C LEU A 42 9.47 -3.01 -10.43
N ASP A 43 10.16 -2.54 -11.48
CA ASP A 43 9.56 -1.74 -12.56
C ASP A 43 8.55 -2.53 -13.42
N ARG A 44 8.60 -3.86 -13.36
CA ARG A 44 7.68 -4.80 -14.04
C ARG A 44 6.32 -4.88 -13.35
N HIS A 45 6.22 -4.34 -12.14
CA HIS A 45 5.03 -4.48 -11.29
C HIS A 45 4.23 -3.18 -11.23
N ARG A 46 2.97 -3.25 -11.66
CA ARG A 46 2.04 -2.12 -11.65
C ARG A 46 0.84 -2.41 -10.76
N LEU A 47 0.82 -1.81 -9.56
CA LEU A 47 -0.28 -1.95 -8.62
C LEU A 47 -1.40 -0.96 -8.98
N ARG A 48 -2.65 -1.44 -9.06
CA ARG A 48 -3.81 -0.62 -9.44
C ARG A 48 -5.10 -1.02 -8.71
N CYS A 49 -5.64 -0.05 -7.96
CA CYS A 49 -6.95 -0.11 -7.32
C CYS A 49 -8.03 0.67 -8.08
N PHE A 50 -7.69 1.41 -9.15
CA PHE A 50 -8.63 2.21 -9.93
C PHE A 50 -9.43 3.21 -9.07
N SER A 51 -10.73 2.98 -8.85
CA SER A 51 -11.61 3.79 -8.02
C SER A 51 -11.61 3.38 -6.54
N LYS A 52 -10.87 2.34 -6.15
CA LYS A 52 -10.67 1.89 -4.78
C LYS A 52 -9.37 2.46 -4.18
N GLY A 53 -9.30 2.56 -2.87
CA GLY A 53 -8.10 2.96 -2.14
C GLY A 53 -7.22 1.76 -1.79
N MET A 54 -5.90 1.93 -1.84
CA MET A 54 -4.96 0.89 -1.44
C MET A 54 -4.82 0.88 0.09
N ALA A 55 -5.06 -0.27 0.72
CA ALA A 55 -4.95 -0.42 2.18
C ALA A 55 -3.73 -1.25 2.62
N ARG A 56 -3.17 -2.04 1.70
CA ARG A 56 -2.01 -2.89 1.94
C ARG A 56 -1.21 -3.09 0.67
N PHE A 57 0.11 -3.23 0.80
CA PHE A 57 0.95 -3.91 -0.19
C PHE A 57 2.09 -4.69 0.49
N GLN A 58 2.57 -5.74 -0.16
CA GLN A 58 3.76 -6.49 0.23
C GLN A 58 4.35 -7.18 -1.01
N LEU A 59 5.67 -7.32 -1.03
CA LEU A 59 6.34 -8.15 -2.03
C LEU A 59 6.27 -9.61 -1.60
N ASP A 60 5.94 -10.49 -2.53
CA ASP A 60 5.96 -11.93 -2.37
C ASP A 60 7.00 -12.53 -3.32
N LEU A 61 7.65 -13.60 -2.88
CA LEU A 61 8.75 -14.25 -3.58
C LEU A 61 8.42 -15.73 -3.73
N LYS A 62 8.61 -16.24 -4.95
CA LYS A 62 8.79 -17.66 -5.22
C LYS A 62 10.11 -17.85 -5.99
N ILE A 63 10.48 -19.09 -6.28
CA ILE A 63 11.78 -19.42 -6.91
C ILE A 63 12.02 -18.55 -8.16
N GLY A 64 13.00 -17.64 -8.09
CA GLY A 64 13.43 -16.75 -9.17
C GLY A 64 12.41 -15.72 -9.63
N GLU A 65 11.28 -15.54 -8.93
CA GLU A 65 10.22 -14.65 -9.35
C GLU A 65 9.57 -13.91 -8.18
N ILE A 66 9.25 -12.64 -8.39
CA ILE A 66 8.57 -11.77 -7.43
C ILE A 66 7.20 -11.35 -7.95
N LYS A 67 6.32 -10.98 -7.03
CA LYS A 67 5.07 -10.26 -7.31
C LYS A 67 4.74 -9.31 -6.17
N TYR A 68 3.88 -8.34 -6.41
CA TYR A 68 3.21 -7.62 -5.33
C TYR A 68 1.85 -8.24 -5.03
N GLU A 69 1.55 -8.40 -3.75
CA GLU A 69 0.21 -8.63 -3.22
C GLU A 69 -0.30 -7.35 -2.56
N TYR A 70 -1.55 -6.97 -2.80
CA TYR A 70 -2.09 -5.70 -2.32
C TYR A 70 -3.60 -5.72 -2.18
N PHE A 71 -4.13 -4.90 -1.25
CA PHE A 71 -5.56 -4.83 -0.97
C PHE A 71 -6.14 -3.53 -1.50
N CYS A 72 -7.26 -3.64 -2.21
CA CYS A 72 -8.02 -2.50 -2.70
C CYS A 72 -9.41 -2.46 -2.06
N CYS A 73 -9.67 -1.42 -1.27
CA CYS A 73 -10.92 -1.28 -0.53
C CYS A 73 -11.75 -0.11 -1.07
N LYS A 74 -13.08 -0.25 -1.02
CA LYS A 74 -14.01 0.78 -1.49
C LYS A 74 -13.75 2.11 -0.77
N LEU A 75 -13.68 3.21 -1.53
CA LEU A 75 -13.58 4.56 -0.97
C LEU A 75 -14.98 5.01 -0.48
N PRO A 76 -15.09 5.63 0.71
CA PRO A 76 -16.38 5.94 1.35
C PRO A 76 -17.02 7.23 0.82
N LYS A 77 -16.24 8.06 0.14
CA LYS A 77 -16.66 9.37 -0.39
C LYS A 77 -16.23 9.50 -1.85
N LYS A 78 -16.87 10.41 -2.57
CA LYS A 78 -16.51 10.75 -3.96
C LYS A 78 -15.06 11.24 -4.01
N THR A 79 -14.37 10.91 -5.10
CA THR A 79 -12.97 11.29 -5.29
C THR A 79 -12.65 11.67 -6.72
N THR A 80 -11.72 12.61 -6.89
CA THR A 80 -11.08 12.95 -8.17
C THR A 80 -9.70 12.30 -8.25
N GLN A 81 -9.27 11.91 -9.44
CA GLN A 81 -7.97 11.27 -9.64
C GLN A 81 -6.93 12.30 -10.08
N PHE A 82 -5.70 12.17 -9.57
CA PHE A 82 -4.53 12.82 -10.15
C PHE A 82 -3.33 11.86 -10.11
N SER A 83 -2.25 12.23 -10.79
CA SER A 83 -1.03 11.44 -10.82
C SER A 83 0.18 12.34 -10.76
N PHE A 84 1.25 11.85 -10.14
CA PHE A 84 2.53 12.52 -10.10
C PHE A 84 3.65 11.50 -10.22
N LYS A 85 4.87 12.01 -10.37
CA LYS A 85 6.09 11.20 -10.39
C LYS A 85 7.04 11.75 -9.36
N THR A 86 7.70 10.88 -8.62
CA THR A 86 8.84 11.32 -7.80
C THR A 86 10.02 11.69 -8.72
N PHE A 87 11.02 12.39 -8.18
CA PHE A 87 12.25 12.66 -8.92
C PHE A 87 13.05 11.39 -9.12
N PHE A 88 13.83 11.35 -10.21
CA PHE A 88 14.77 10.28 -10.44
C PHE A 88 15.91 10.35 -9.42
N THR A 89 16.21 9.23 -8.78
CA THR A 89 17.40 9.04 -7.94
C THR A 89 18.21 7.88 -8.47
N ASP A 90 19.50 7.83 -8.13
CA ASP A 90 20.38 6.70 -8.44
C ASP A 90 19.74 5.36 -8.02
N ASP A 91 19.90 4.32 -8.84
CA ASP A 91 19.37 2.98 -8.57
C ASP A 91 20.32 2.10 -7.75
N GLY A 92 21.52 2.59 -7.43
CA GLY A 92 22.49 1.91 -6.60
C GLY A 92 23.02 0.63 -7.21
N ASN A 93 23.05 0.54 -8.55
CA ASN A 93 23.34 -0.70 -9.27
C ASN A 93 22.40 -1.85 -8.83
N GLY A 94 21.13 -1.53 -8.59
CA GLY A 94 20.12 -2.52 -8.18
C GLY A 94 20.02 -2.76 -6.68
N HIS A 95 20.78 -2.06 -5.86
CA HIS A 95 20.75 -2.24 -4.40
C HIS A 95 19.45 -1.68 -3.79
N VAL A 96 18.64 -2.54 -3.16
CA VAL A 96 17.28 -2.21 -2.67
C VAL A 96 17.23 -1.04 -1.70
N ALA A 97 18.26 -0.88 -0.86
CA ALA A 97 18.32 0.24 0.08
C ALA A 97 18.25 1.61 -0.59
N TYR A 98 18.61 1.73 -1.88
CA TYR A 98 18.57 3.01 -2.60
C TYR A 98 17.15 3.55 -2.81
N LEU A 99 16.12 2.72 -2.61
CA LEU A 99 14.73 3.16 -2.54
C LEU A 99 14.43 4.08 -1.34
N ASP A 100 15.33 4.19 -0.35
CA ASP A 100 15.20 5.13 0.77
C ASP A 100 15.19 6.61 0.36
N ARG A 101 15.73 6.92 -0.82
CA ARG A 101 15.68 8.26 -1.44
C ARG A 101 14.34 8.60 -2.07
N GLN A 102 13.44 7.62 -2.18
CA GLN A 102 12.13 7.77 -2.79
C GLN A 102 11.06 7.99 -1.72
N THR A 103 10.31 9.08 -1.83
CA THR A 103 9.14 9.35 -0.96
C THR A 103 7.89 9.52 -1.81
N VAL A 104 6.93 8.63 -1.60
CA VAL A 104 5.59 8.72 -2.22
C VAL A 104 4.64 9.38 -1.23
N ASN A 105 4.01 10.49 -1.62
CA ASN A 105 3.09 11.25 -0.77
C ASN A 105 1.94 11.86 -1.59
N CYS A 106 0.70 11.45 -1.30
CA CYS A 106 -0.51 12.02 -1.95
C CYS A 106 -1.00 13.34 -1.31
N GLY A 107 -0.25 13.97 -0.41
CA GLY A 107 -0.65 15.22 0.22
C GLY A 107 -1.69 15.02 1.33
N ASN A 108 -2.53 16.03 1.60
CA ASN A 108 -3.36 16.06 2.82
C ASN A 108 -4.80 15.55 2.64
N LYS A 109 -5.27 15.43 1.39
CA LYS A 109 -6.68 15.11 1.07
C LYS A 109 -6.86 13.88 0.20
N ALA A 110 -5.77 13.20 -0.15
CA ALA A 110 -5.81 12.09 -1.10
C ALA A 110 -5.17 10.82 -0.56
N VAL A 111 -5.49 9.70 -1.19
CA VAL A 111 -4.94 8.37 -0.86
C VAL A 111 -4.39 7.71 -2.12
N ILE A 112 -3.41 6.82 -1.95
CA ILE A 112 -2.78 6.09 -3.04
C ILE A 112 -3.76 5.06 -3.59
N THR A 113 -3.92 5.02 -4.90
CA THR A 113 -4.71 4.00 -5.61
C THR A 113 -3.90 3.23 -6.64
N GLY A 114 -2.62 3.58 -6.83
CA GLY A 114 -1.71 2.78 -7.61
C GLY A 114 -0.31 3.38 -7.63
N PHE A 115 0.68 2.53 -7.86
CA PHE A 115 2.04 2.96 -8.12
C PHE A 115 2.80 1.89 -8.92
N ASN A 116 3.90 2.30 -9.54
CA ASN A 116 4.91 1.41 -10.10
C ASN A 116 6.28 2.10 -10.07
N LEU A 117 7.34 1.29 -9.97
CA LEU A 117 8.70 1.79 -10.18
C LEU A 117 8.90 2.04 -11.69
N GLN A 118 9.75 2.98 -12.05
CA GLN A 118 10.14 3.27 -13.42
C GLN A 118 11.63 3.59 -13.46
N ARG A 119 12.34 3.00 -14.44
CA ARG A 119 13.71 3.35 -14.78
C ARG A 119 13.78 4.53 -15.77
N ASN A 120 14.88 5.28 -15.73
CA ASN A 120 15.21 6.26 -16.75
C ASN A 120 15.73 5.58 -18.03
N VAL A 121 15.91 6.36 -19.09
CA VAL A 121 16.40 5.88 -20.40
C VAL A 121 17.79 5.28 -20.29
N GLN A 122 18.66 5.84 -19.45
CA GLN A 122 20.04 5.37 -19.26
C GLN A 122 20.12 4.10 -18.39
N GLY A 123 19.03 3.68 -17.74
CA GLY A 123 19.02 2.46 -16.92
C GLY A 123 19.94 2.53 -15.69
N ASN A 124 20.01 3.68 -15.02
CA ASN A 124 20.82 3.87 -13.81
C ASN A 124 20.11 4.70 -12.72
N ARG A 125 18.84 5.06 -12.96
CA ARG A 125 18.03 5.83 -12.03
C ARG A 125 16.61 5.31 -12.01
N VAL A 126 15.98 5.42 -10.85
CA VAL A 126 14.59 5.01 -10.61
C VAL A 126 13.74 6.14 -10.05
N ARG A 127 12.43 6.04 -10.26
CA ARG A 127 11.39 6.85 -9.62
C ARG A 127 10.09 6.06 -9.48
N TYR A 128 9.16 6.54 -8.67
CA TYR A 128 7.78 6.06 -8.67
C TYR A 128 6.89 6.90 -9.57
N ASN A 129 6.06 6.23 -10.37
CA ASN A 129 4.85 6.81 -10.92
C ASN A 129 3.70 6.48 -9.96
N VAL A 130 2.96 7.50 -9.51
CA VAL A 130 1.97 7.35 -8.44
C VAL A 130 0.63 7.89 -8.91
N ILE A 131 -0.44 7.15 -8.59
CA ILE A 131 -1.82 7.58 -8.75
C ILE A 131 -2.44 7.78 -7.38
N CYS A 132 -3.03 8.96 -7.21
CA CYS A 132 -3.74 9.36 -6.02
C CYS A 132 -5.20 9.64 -6.36
N ARG A 133 -6.06 9.48 -5.36
CA ARG A 133 -7.45 9.96 -5.42
C ARG A 133 -7.73 10.89 -4.25
N GLU A 134 -8.09 12.12 -4.57
CA GLU A 134 -8.43 13.17 -3.61
C GLU A 134 -9.91 13.10 -3.26
N PHE A 135 -10.23 13.16 -1.97
CA PHE A 135 -11.61 13.24 -1.50
C PHE A 135 -12.19 14.63 -1.76
N VAL A 136 -13.34 14.68 -2.41
CA VAL A 136 -14.06 15.94 -2.63
C VAL A 136 -14.82 16.32 -1.36
N ASN A 137 -15.00 17.62 -1.13
CA ASN A 137 -15.75 18.17 0.00
C ASN A 137 -15.25 17.70 1.38
N VAL A 138 -13.92 17.52 1.52
CA VAL A 138 -13.29 17.32 2.84
C VAL A 138 -12.23 18.40 3.10
N SER A 139 -12.17 18.86 4.34
CA SER A 139 -11.18 19.86 4.78
C SER A 139 -9.83 19.20 5.09
N TYR A 140 -9.84 18.01 5.69
CA TYR A 140 -8.65 17.23 6.03
C TYR A 140 -8.99 15.73 6.14
N LEU A 141 -7.96 14.88 6.16
CA LEU A 141 -8.11 13.46 6.49
C LEU A 141 -7.64 13.19 7.92
N LYS A 142 -8.32 12.29 8.62
CA LYS A 142 -7.81 11.71 9.86
C LYS A 142 -6.71 10.72 9.51
N CYS A 143 -5.51 10.93 10.04
CA CYS A 143 -4.34 10.12 9.70
C CYS A 143 -3.61 9.61 10.94
N TYR A 144 -2.87 8.52 10.76
CA TYR A 144 -1.84 8.06 11.69
C TYR A 144 -0.62 7.59 10.90
N SER A 145 0.55 7.61 11.53
CA SER A 145 1.78 7.06 10.98
C SER A 145 2.11 5.73 11.64
N SER A 146 2.72 4.84 10.87
CA SER A 146 3.19 3.55 11.32
C SER A 146 4.48 3.20 10.56
N ALA A 147 5.13 2.13 10.99
CA ALA A 147 6.26 1.55 10.27
C ALA A 147 6.25 0.04 10.41
N THR A 148 6.81 -0.66 9.42
CA THR A 148 7.17 -2.07 9.62
C THR A 148 8.36 -2.17 10.57
N SER A 149 8.59 -3.35 11.16
CA SER A 149 9.80 -3.61 11.94
C SER A 149 11.06 -3.42 11.10
N TRP A 150 12.18 -3.07 11.74
CA TRP A 150 13.50 -3.08 11.12
C TRP A 150 13.89 -4.52 10.77
N GLN A 151 14.37 -4.75 9.55
CA GLN A 151 14.81 -6.06 9.05
C GLN A 151 16.10 -5.89 8.25
N ALA A 152 17.02 -6.86 8.29
CA ALA A 152 18.27 -6.78 7.53
C ALA A 152 18.02 -6.60 6.02
N GLU A 153 18.86 -5.80 5.34
CA GLU A 153 18.72 -5.49 3.91
C GLU A 153 19.16 -6.62 2.95
N GLN A 154 19.53 -7.78 3.48
CA GLN A 154 19.87 -9.00 2.74
C GLN A 154 20.87 -8.74 1.59
N ASN A 155 22.05 -8.20 1.91
CA ASN A 155 23.09 -7.86 0.92
C ASN A 155 22.61 -6.92 -0.21
N GLY A 156 21.53 -6.17 0.01
CA GLY A 156 20.96 -5.28 -0.98
C GLY A 156 19.95 -5.93 -1.93
N HIS A 157 19.61 -7.21 -1.76
CA HIS A 157 18.66 -7.87 -2.64
C HIS A 157 17.22 -7.39 -2.40
N VAL A 158 16.45 -7.28 -3.48
CA VAL A 158 15.02 -6.91 -3.47
C VAL A 158 14.17 -7.83 -2.59
N HIS A 159 14.62 -9.07 -2.38
CA HIS A 159 14.00 -10.05 -1.48
C HIS A 159 13.88 -9.55 -0.05
N ALA A 160 14.69 -8.58 0.38
CA ALA A 160 14.54 -7.90 1.66
C ALA A 160 13.14 -7.32 1.86
N LEU A 161 12.47 -6.89 0.78
CA LEU A 161 11.13 -6.31 0.83
C LEU A 161 10.03 -7.31 1.18
N THR A 162 10.28 -8.62 1.04
CA THR A 162 9.31 -9.67 1.38
C THR A 162 8.94 -9.70 2.86
N LYS A 163 9.83 -9.20 3.72
CA LYS A 163 9.66 -9.11 5.17
C LYS A 163 8.77 -7.94 5.61
N HIS A 164 8.37 -7.09 4.66
CA HIS A 164 7.67 -5.85 4.96
C HIS A 164 6.21 -5.86 4.49
N ASN A 165 5.31 -6.01 5.45
CA ASN A 165 3.87 -5.90 5.27
C ASN A 165 3.41 -4.47 5.57
N VAL A 166 3.30 -3.61 4.54
CA VAL A 166 2.70 -2.28 4.70
C VAL A 166 1.19 -2.43 4.71
N LYS A 167 0.55 -2.23 5.87
CA LYS A 167 -0.90 -2.40 6.04
C LYS A 167 -1.49 -1.33 6.96
N CYS A 168 -2.61 -0.76 6.50
CA CYS A 168 -3.46 0.12 7.29
C CYS A 168 -4.53 -0.68 8.05
N SER A 169 -4.99 -0.12 9.18
CA SER A 169 -6.15 -0.60 9.93
C SER A 169 -7.42 -0.45 9.10
N SER A 170 -8.47 -1.19 9.46
CA SER A 170 -9.75 -1.15 8.74
C SER A 170 -10.26 0.29 8.55
N GLY A 171 -10.70 0.59 7.34
CA GLY A 171 -11.21 1.91 6.94
C GLY A 171 -10.14 2.98 6.66
N TYR A 172 -8.85 2.68 6.81
CA TYR A 172 -7.77 3.58 6.43
C TYR A 172 -7.07 3.10 5.14
N PHE A 173 -6.52 4.06 4.40
CA PHE A 173 -5.77 3.81 3.18
C PHE A 173 -4.38 4.41 3.25
N ILE A 174 -3.45 3.81 2.52
CA ILE A 174 -2.09 4.30 2.40
C ILE A 174 -2.13 5.64 1.67
N ASN A 175 -1.57 6.66 2.30
CA ASN A 175 -1.46 8.01 1.77
C ASN A 175 -0.01 8.38 1.44
N LYS A 176 0.93 7.89 2.26
CA LYS A 176 2.37 8.11 2.11
C LYS A 176 3.11 6.82 2.44
N PHE A 177 4.20 6.55 1.73
CA PHE A 177 5.21 5.58 2.14
C PHE A 177 6.61 6.01 1.69
N SER A 178 7.62 5.56 2.42
CA SER A 178 9.04 5.67 2.07
C SER A 178 9.79 4.51 2.71
N LEU A 179 10.79 3.98 2.03
CA LEU A 179 11.74 3.05 2.64
C LEU A 179 12.71 3.87 3.53
N GLN A 180 13.19 3.28 4.61
CA GLN A 180 14.23 3.85 5.46
C GLN A 180 15.32 2.83 5.66
N ARG A 181 16.56 3.30 5.71
CA ARG A 181 17.73 2.53 6.09
C ARG A 181 18.30 3.09 7.40
N ASN A 182 18.69 2.23 8.34
CA ASN A 182 19.40 2.65 9.56
C ASN A 182 20.91 2.35 9.46
N ALA A 183 21.67 2.81 10.45
CA ALA A 183 23.12 2.62 10.53
C ALA A 183 23.55 1.14 10.68
N LEU A 184 22.61 0.24 11.00
CA LEU A 184 22.84 -1.20 11.14
C LEU A 184 22.48 -1.97 9.86
N TYR A 185 22.35 -1.29 8.72
CA TYR A 185 22.00 -1.90 7.43
C TYR A 185 20.66 -2.65 7.46
N GLN A 186 19.70 -2.09 8.20
CA GLN A 186 18.34 -2.59 8.25
C GLN A 186 17.39 -1.64 7.52
N LEU A 187 16.36 -2.23 6.93
CA LEU A 187 15.29 -1.54 6.22
C LEU A 187 14.00 -1.59 7.01
N ARG A 188 13.16 -0.57 6.79
CA ARG A 188 11.73 -0.60 7.09
C ARG A 188 10.97 0.31 6.16
N TYR A 189 9.70 0.04 5.94
CA TYR A 189 8.79 1.07 5.42
C TYR A 189 8.29 1.92 6.57
N GLN A 190 8.42 3.25 6.43
CA GLN A 190 7.60 4.20 7.16
C GLN A 190 6.42 4.58 6.27
N TYR A 191 5.22 4.61 6.83
CA TYR A 191 4.01 4.91 6.07
C TYR A 191 2.99 5.71 6.88
N ARG A 192 2.10 6.40 6.17
CA ARG A 192 0.96 7.15 6.74
C ARG A 192 -0.33 6.60 6.16
N CYS A 193 -1.25 6.29 7.05
CA CYS A 193 -2.59 5.82 6.74
C CYS A 193 -3.59 6.92 7.03
N CYS A 194 -4.52 7.17 6.11
CA CYS A 194 -5.50 8.25 6.22
C CYS A 194 -6.90 7.78 5.84
N LYS A 195 -7.92 8.42 6.42
CA LYS A 195 -9.33 8.26 6.07
C LYS A 195 -10.07 9.61 6.11
N PRO A 196 -11.11 9.80 5.30
CA PRO A 196 -11.91 11.02 5.29
C PRO A 196 -12.94 11.08 6.42
#